data_AF-A0A443PMU5-F1
#
_entry.id   AF-A0A443PMU5-F1
#
_cell.length_a   1.000
_cell.length_b   1.000
_cell.length_c   1.000
_cell.angle_alpha   90.00
_cell.angle_beta   90.00
_cell.angle_gamma   90.00
#
_symmetry.space_group_name_H-M   'P 1'
#
loop_
_entity.id
_entity.type
_entity.pdbx_description
1 polymer ?
#
loop_
_entity_poly.entity_id
_entity_poly.type
_entity_poly.pdbx_seq_one_letter_code
_entity_poly.pdbx_strand_id
1 'polypeptide(L)'
;MPSDMSTDQSWRLKNILLRGRVYGYDPCTENYAEKYFNRLNVQRAMHANLTGIPYKWTACSGDTDSVVPVTATRFSLNHLKLPVKTRWYPWYSGNEVGGWTEVYHGLTFATVRGAGHEVPLFRPERAFRLFRSFLAGKELLKS
;
A
#
# COMPACT_ATOMS: atom_id res chain seq x y z
N MET A 1 34.87 44.24 5.34
CA MET A 1 34.98 44.89 4.02
C MET A 1 36.46 44.83 3.60
N PRO A 2 36.82 44.64 2.32
CA PRO A 2 35.99 44.34 1.13
C PRO A 2 36.57 43.19 0.23
N SER A 3 35.73 42.44 -0.51
CA SER A 3 35.53 42.41 -1.99
C SER A 3 36.69 41.78 -2.80
N ASP A 4 36.49 40.75 -3.63
CA ASP A 4 35.92 40.80 -4.99
C ASP A 4 35.99 39.34 -5.56
N MET A 5 34.97 38.59 -6.02
CA MET A 5 33.85 38.75 -6.96
C MET A 5 34.19 38.82 -8.46
N SER A 6 35.01 37.90 -8.95
CA SER A 6 35.10 37.62 -10.40
C SER A 6 35.32 36.12 -10.65
N THR A 7 34.27 35.42 -11.13
CA THR A 7 34.27 34.15 -11.94
C THR A 7 33.06 33.21 -11.67
N ASP A 8 31.84 33.71 -11.40
CA ASP A 8 30.62 32.86 -11.29
C ASP A 8 29.45 33.33 -12.19
N GLN A 9 29.70 33.50 -13.48
CA GLN A 9 28.60 33.77 -14.45
C GLN A 9 28.55 32.84 -15.66
N SER A 10 29.53 31.95 -15.84
CA SER A 10 29.55 30.99 -16.97
C SER A 10 28.73 29.72 -16.70
N TRP A 11 28.57 29.31 -15.43
CA TRP A 11 27.94 28.03 -15.08
C TRP A 11 26.42 28.08 -14.88
N ARG A 12 25.84 29.27 -14.66
CA ARG A 12 24.40 29.40 -14.37
C ARG A 12 23.48 29.32 -15.60
N LEU A 13 23.99 29.52 -16.81
CA LEU A 13 23.16 29.55 -18.02
C LEU A 13 23.05 28.19 -18.75
N LYS A 14 23.88 27.20 -18.42
CA LYS A 14 23.84 25.87 -19.09
C LYS A 14 22.83 24.90 -18.48
N ASN A 15 22.33 25.16 -17.27
CA ASN A 15 21.42 24.24 -16.57
C ASN A 15 19.93 24.56 -16.72
N ILE A 16 19.55 25.59 -17.49
CA ILE A 16 18.14 25.96 -17.72
C ILE A 16 17.52 25.16 -18.90
N LEU A 17 18.35 24.60 -19.79
CA LEU A 17 17.88 23.87 -20.99
C LEU A 17 17.91 22.33 -20.88
N LEU A 18 18.28 21.79 -19.71
CA LEU A 18 18.24 20.34 -19.44
C LEU A 18 17.18 19.98 -18.39
N ARG A 19 16.02 20.67 -18.38
CA ARG A 19 14.78 20.06 -17.89
C ARG A 19 14.31 19.02 -18.92
N GLY A 20 15.10 17.96 -19.03
CA GLY A 20 14.75 16.76 -19.77
C GLY A 20 13.43 16.23 -19.25
N ARG A 21 12.42 16.28 -20.11
CA ARG A 21 11.14 15.60 -19.97
C ARG A 21 11.43 14.13 -19.62
N VAL A 22 11.05 13.68 -18.43
CA VAL A 22 11.15 12.27 -18.02
C VAL A 22 10.19 11.47 -18.90
N TYR A 23 10.67 10.99 -20.05
CA TYR A 23 9.95 10.02 -20.88
C TYR A 23 10.26 8.62 -20.33
N GLY A 24 9.58 8.26 -19.25
CA GLY A 24 9.67 6.93 -18.64
C GLY A 24 8.37 6.58 -17.93
N TYR A 25 8.03 5.28 -17.87
CA TYR A 25 6.95 4.80 -17.02
C TYR A 25 7.38 5.01 -15.56
N ASP A 26 6.76 5.98 -14.90
CA ASP A 26 6.94 6.24 -13.47
C ASP A 26 5.69 5.76 -12.71
N PRO A 27 5.76 4.59 -12.03
CA PRO A 27 4.64 4.02 -11.28
C PRO A 27 4.22 4.88 -10.08
N CYS A 28 5.06 5.84 -9.67
CA CYS A 28 4.81 6.75 -8.57
C CYS A 28 4.11 8.05 -9.01
N THR A 29 3.79 8.20 -10.30
CA THR A 29 3.05 9.39 -10.77
C THR A 29 1.58 9.31 -10.39
N GLU A 30 1.13 10.27 -9.58
CA GLU A 30 -0.26 10.43 -9.14
C GLU A 30 -1.24 10.42 -10.34
N ASN A 31 -0.88 11.09 -11.43
CA ASN A 31 -1.66 11.13 -12.66
C ASN A 31 -1.87 9.74 -13.31
N TYR A 32 -0.85 8.87 -13.27
CA TYR A 32 -1.00 7.51 -13.77
C TYR A 32 -1.93 6.68 -12.88
N ALA A 33 -1.74 6.78 -11.55
CA ALA A 33 -2.57 6.09 -10.57
C ALA A 33 -4.05 6.50 -10.70
N GLU A 34 -4.34 7.80 -10.71
CA GLU A 34 -5.69 8.32 -10.89
C GLU A 34 -6.32 7.80 -12.19
N LYS A 35 -5.60 7.84 -13.30
CA LYS A 35 -6.10 7.34 -14.59
C LYS A 35 -6.34 5.82 -14.58
N TYR A 36 -5.51 5.05 -13.88
CA TYR A 36 -5.65 3.60 -13.78
C TYR A 36 -6.82 3.18 -12.88
N PHE A 37 -6.95 3.76 -11.68
CA PHE A 37 -8.00 3.43 -10.72
C PHE A 37 -9.40 3.89 -11.17
N ASN A 38 -9.50 4.90 -12.03
CA ASN A 38 -10.78 5.31 -12.63
C ASN A 38 -11.24 4.43 -13.81
N ARG A 39 -10.52 3.37 -14.18
CA ARG A 39 -10.98 2.44 -15.23
C ARG A 39 -12.09 1.54 -14.70
N LEU A 40 -13.15 1.36 -15.49
CA LEU A 40 -14.33 0.57 -15.08
C LEU A 40 -14.00 -0.87 -14.70
N ASN A 41 -13.11 -1.53 -15.45
CA ASN A 41 -12.68 -2.89 -15.14
C ASN A 41 -11.90 -2.98 -13.81
N VAL A 42 -11.05 -1.98 -13.54
CA VAL A 42 -10.29 -1.88 -12.28
C VAL A 42 -11.23 -1.63 -11.10
N GLN A 43 -12.18 -0.69 -11.25
CA GLN A 43 -13.18 -0.42 -10.21
C GLN A 43 -14.10 -1.62 -9.94
N ARG A 44 -14.46 -2.40 -10.97
CA ARG A 44 -15.21 -3.65 -10.81
C ARG A 44 -14.39 -4.70 -10.05
N ALA A 45 -13.13 -4.89 -10.44
CA ALA A 45 -12.25 -5.85 -9.78
C ALA A 45 -11.98 -5.51 -8.30
N MET A 46 -11.93 -4.23 -7.96
CA MET A 46 -11.76 -3.74 -6.59
C MET A 46 -13.08 -3.57 -5.82
N HIS A 47 -14.22 -3.86 -6.45
CA HIS A 47 -15.56 -3.56 -5.90
C HIS A 47 -15.73 -2.09 -5.46
N ALA A 48 -15.04 -1.17 -6.12
CA ALA A 48 -15.09 0.26 -5.80
C ALA A 48 -16.36 0.93 -6.39
N ASN A 49 -17.00 0.32 -7.40
CA ASN A 49 -18.19 0.88 -8.05
C ASN A 49 -19.48 0.13 -7.66
N LEU A 50 -19.64 -0.19 -6.38
CA LEU A 50 -20.85 -0.89 -5.89
C LEU A 50 -22.05 0.05 -5.71
N THR A 51 -21.83 1.37 -5.56
CA THR A 51 -22.87 2.36 -5.25
C THR A 51 -23.07 3.45 -6.31
N GLY A 52 -22.35 3.38 -7.44
CA GLY A 52 -22.44 4.41 -8.50
C GLY A 52 -21.82 5.73 -8.07
N ILE A 53 -20.55 5.71 -7.64
CA ILE A 53 -19.84 6.88 -7.11
C ILE A 53 -19.86 8.00 -8.19
N PRO A 54 -20.45 9.19 -7.90
CA PRO A 54 -20.65 10.23 -8.91
C PRO A 54 -19.38 11.06 -9.18
N TYR A 55 -18.29 10.79 -8.46
CA TYR A 55 -17.02 11.51 -8.56
C TYR A 55 -15.88 10.56 -8.93
N LYS A 56 -14.87 11.12 -9.60
CA LYS A 56 -13.64 10.38 -9.94
C LYS A 56 -12.88 10.05 -8.67
N TRP A 57 -12.27 8.88 -8.65
CA TRP A 57 -11.28 8.50 -7.64
C TRP A 57 -10.05 9.41 -7.79
N THR A 58 -9.79 10.22 -6.77
CA THR A 58 -8.56 11.03 -6.67
C THR A 58 -7.66 10.40 -5.63
N ALA A 59 -6.35 10.65 -5.72
CA ALA A 59 -5.48 10.31 -4.61
C ALA A 59 -5.90 11.13 -3.38
N CYS A 60 -6.03 10.46 -2.24
CA CYS A 60 -6.26 11.10 -0.95
C CYS A 60 -5.05 10.80 -0.07
N SER A 61 -4.23 11.82 0.20
CA SER A 61 -3.19 11.73 1.22
C SER A 61 -3.79 12.15 2.56
N GLY A 62 -3.95 11.18 3.46
CA GLY A 62 -4.18 11.46 4.88
C GLY A 62 -2.95 12.11 5.50
N ASP A 63 -3.16 12.94 6.50
CA ASP A 63 -2.22 13.82 7.19
C ASP A 63 -1.14 13.10 8.04
N THR A 64 -1.08 11.76 8.03
CA THR A 64 0.04 10.97 8.60
C THR A 64 0.34 9.72 7.78
N ASP A 65 1.44 9.74 7.04
CA ASP A 65 1.95 8.58 6.30
C ASP A 65 3.25 8.08 6.96
N SER A 66 3.42 6.85 7.50
CA SER A 66 2.52 5.77 8.02
C SER A 66 1.43 5.12 7.16
N VAL A 67 1.47 5.24 5.83
CA VAL A 67 0.45 5.04 4.76
C VAL A 67 -0.87 4.30 5.05
N VAL A 68 -0.87 3.03 5.48
CA VAL A 68 -2.06 2.27 5.89
C VAL A 68 -1.67 1.43 7.09
N PRO A 69 -1.70 2.00 8.31
CA PRO A 69 -1.30 1.25 9.47
C PRO A 69 -2.35 0.16 9.74
N VAL A 70 -1.92 -0.95 10.36
CA VAL A 70 -2.82 -2.03 10.81
C VAL A 70 -4.02 -1.49 11.60
N THR A 71 -3.81 -0.40 12.34
CA THR A 71 -4.85 0.32 13.09
C THR A 71 -5.91 0.93 12.19
N ALA A 72 -5.55 1.54 11.06
CA ALA A 72 -6.51 2.08 10.11
C ALA A 72 -7.38 0.97 9.50
N THR A 73 -6.77 -0.13 9.06
CA THR A 73 -7.53 -1.29 8.57
C THR A 73 -8.44 -1.85 9.65
N ARG A 74 -7.98 -1.96 10.90
CA ARG A 74 -8.80 -2.44 12.02
C ARG A 74 -9.96 -1.50 12.32
N PHE A 75 -9.76 -0.19 12.21
CA PHE A 75 -10.82 0.80 12.36
C PHE A 75 -11.88 0.66 11.27
N SER A 76 -11.48 0.53 10.01
CA SER A 76 -12.40 0.27 8.89
C SER A 76 -13.17 -1.04 9.07
N LEU A 77 -12.51 -2.12 9.49
CA LEU A 77 -13.16 -3.42 9.75
C LEU A 77 -14.20 -3.33 10.88
N ASN A 78 -13.95 -2.54 11.93
CA ASN A 78 -14.92 -2.34 13.01
C ASN A 78 -16.20 -1.61 12.55
N HIS A 79 -16.16 -0.89 11.43
CA HIS A 79 -17.35 -0.26 10.84
C HIS A 79 -18.19 -1.23 10.01
N LEU A 80 -17.61 -2.34 9.53
CA LEU A 80 -18.36 -3.38 8.82
C LEU A 80 -19.25 -4.22 9.74
N LYS A 81 -19.00 -4.18 11.07
CA LYS A 81 -19.76 -4.93 12.09
C LYS A 81 -19.90 -6.43 11.78
N LEU A 82 -18.88 -7.01 11.14
CA LEU A 82 -18.86 -8.44 10.81
C LEU A 82 -18.77 -9.28 12.10
N PRO A 83 -19.51 -10.39 12.20
CA PRO A 83 -19.36 -11.31 13.33
C PRO A 83 -17.96 -11.93 13.33
N VAL A 84 -17.32 -11.96 14.51
CA VAL A 84 -16.02 -12.61 14.70
C VAL A 84 -16.21 -14.12 14.73
N LYS A 85 -15.61 -14.84 13.78
CA LYS A 85 -15.56 -16.30 13.72
C LYS A 85 -14.43 -16.86 14.57
N THR A 86 -13.27 -16.21 14.55
CA THR A 86 -12.10 -16.57 15.38
C THR A 86 -11.39 -15.31 15.82
N ARG A 87 -11.25 -15.17 17.15
CA ARG A 87 -10.60 -14.00 17.78
C ARG A 87 -9.11 -13.93 17.44
N TRP A 88 -8.59 -12.71 17.42
CA TRP A 88 -7.17 -12.37 17.22
C TRP A 88 -6.17 -13.39 17.80
N TYR A 89 -5.39 -14.05 16.94
CA TYR A 89 -4.41 -15.08 17.31
C TYR A 89 -3.10 -14.98 16.51
N PRO A 90 -1.96 -15.44 17.05
CA PRO A 90 -0.69 -15.46 16.32
C PRO A 90 -0.67 -16.62 15.33
N TRP A 91 -0.16 -16.37 14.12
CA TRP A 91 0.11 -17.41 13.14
C TRP A 91 1.61 -17.59 12.93
N TYR A 92 2.02 -18.79 12.52
CA TYR A 92 3.42 -19.21 12.55
C TYR A 92 4.01 -19.45 11.14
N SER A 93 5.29 -19.09 11.00
CA SER A 93 6.14 -19.41 9.85
C SER A 93 7.33 -20.20 10.35
N GLY A 94 7.26 -21.53 10.27
CA GLY A 94 8.22 -22.39 10.95
C GLY A 94 8.04 -22.27 12.47
N ASN A 95 9.14 -22.07 13.20
CA ASN A 95 9.13 -21.97 14.66
C ASN A 95 8.98 -20.52 15.17
N GLU A 96 8.66 -19.57 14.28
CA GLU A 96 8.52 -18.16 14.62
C GLU A 96 7.11 -17.64 14.35
N VAL A 97 6.71 -16.64 15.14
CA VAL A 97 5.48 -15.88 14.89
C VAL A 97 5.64 -15.08 13.60
N GLY A 98 4.88 -15.48 12.58
CA GLY A 98 4.81 -14.82 11.27
C GLY A 98 3.99 -13.53 11.33
N GLY A 99 3.04 -13.43 12.26
CA GLY A 99 2.21 -12.26 12.52
C GLY A 99 0.96 -12.63 13.30
N TRP A 100 -0.09 -11.82 13.17
CA TRP A 100 -1.38 -12.03 13.84
C TRP A 100 -2.53 -11.97 12.85
N THR A 101 -3.62 -12.66 13.16
CA THR A 101 -4.80 -12.71 12.31
C THR A 101 -6.08 -12.79 13.13
N GLU A 102 -7.17 -12.28 12.56
CA GLU A 102 -8.53 -12.41 13.09
C GLU A 102 -9.48 -12.74 11.95
N VAL A 103 -10.35 -13.72 12.19
CA VAL A 103 -11.25 -14.27 11.19
C VAL A 103 -12.66 -13.81 11.49
N TYR A 104 -13.27 -13.14 10.53
CA TYR A 104 -14.67 -12.74 10.53
C TYR A 104 -15.45 -13.66 9.58
N HIS A 105 -16.77 -13.65 9.70
CA HIS A 105 -17.62 -14.27 8.68
C HIS A 105 -17.48 -13.50 7.35
N GLY A 106 -16.86 -14.14 6.35
CA GLY A 106 -16.66 -13.57 5.01
C GLY A 106 -15.38 -12.74 4.82
N LEU A 107 -14.56 -12.55 5.86
CA LEU A 107 -13.32 -11.78 5.77
C LEU A 107 -12.26 -12.31 6.74
N THR A 108 -11.01 -12.43 6.29
CA THR A 108 -9.86 -12.71 7.16
C THR A 108 -8.91 -11.54 7.14
N PHE A 109 -8.58 -11.00 8.30
CA PHE A 109 -7.58 -9.97 8.45
C PHE A 109 -6.28 -10.59 8.97
N ALA A 110 -5.15 -10.28 8.34
CA ALA A 110 -3.85 -10.79 8.74
C ALA A 110 -2.77 -9.70 8.65
N THR A 111 -1.83 -9.78 9.59
CA THR A 111 -0.63 -8.93 9.66
C THR A 111 0.60 -9.80 9.45
N VAL A 112 1.67 -9.20 8.92
CA VAL A 112 2.97 -9.86 8.77
C VAL A 112 3.98 -9.14 9.66
N ARG A 113 4.47 -9.84 10.68
CA ARG A 113 5.42 -9.29 11.65
C ARG A 113 6.71 -8.89 10.94
N GLY A 114 7.11 -7.63 11.15
CA GLY A 114 8.36 -7.08 10.64
C GLY A 114 8.40 -6.86 9.13
N ALA A 115 7.24 -6.70 8.48
CA ALA A 115 7.13 -6.29 7.09
C ALA A 115 6.76 -4.80 6.99
N GLY A 116 7.33 -4.09 6.01
CA GLY A 116 6.94 -2.73 5.63
C GLY A 116 5.74 -2.72 4.67
N HIS A 117 5.53 -1.59 3.98
CA HIS A 117 4.40 -1.41 3.04
C HIS A 117 4.37 -2.50 1.95
N GLU A 118 5.52 -2.82 1.37
CA GLU A 118 5.67 -3.88 0.38
C GLU A 118 6.02 -5.22 1.04
N VAL A 119 5.02 -5.88 1.62
CA VAL A 119 5.21 -7.11 2.40
C VAL A 119 6.07 -8.18 1.70
N PRO A 120 5.88 -8.50 0.40
CA PRO A 120 6.72 -9.49 -0.29
C PRO A 120 8.19 -9.08 -0.43
N LEU A 121 8.49 -7.77 -0.46
CA LEU A 121 9.86 -7.26 -0.53
C LEU A 121 10.60 -7.50 0.79
N PHE A 122 9.95 -7.22 1.93
CA PHE A 122 10.59 -7.31 3.25
C PHE A 122 10.55 -8.70 3.87
N ARG A 123 9.48 -9.47 3.64
CA ARG A 123 9.23 -10.78 4.26
C ARG A 123 8.72 -11.80 3.22
N PRO A 124 9.54 -12.19 2.23
CA PRO A 124 9.10 -12.99 1.09
C PRO A 124 8.53 -14.37 1.49
N GLU A 125 9.16 -15.09 2.42
CA GLU A 125 8.67 -16.41 2.86
C GLU A 125 7.29 -16.29 3.52
N ARG A 126 7.13 -15.32 4.42
CA ARG A 126 5.86 -15.06 5.14
C ARG A 126 4.76 -14.61 4.18
N ALA A 127 5.10 -13.76 3.21
CA ALA A 127 4.20 -13.33 2.16
C ALA A 127 3.73 -14.51 1.29
N PHE A 128 4.65 -15.40 0.89
CA PHE A 128 4.32 -16.57 0.09
C PHE A 128 3.40 -17.55 0.82
N ARG A 129 3.62 -17.79 2.13
CA ARG A 129 2.73 -18.62 2.95
C ARG A 129 1.33 -18.02 3.07
N LEU A 130 1.23 -16.71 3.29
CA LEU A 130 -0.04 -16.00 3.36
C LEU A 130 -0.78 -16.12 2.03
N PHE A 131 -0.10 -15.90 0.91
CA PHE A 131 -0.66 -16.03 -0.42
C PHE A 131 -1.14 -17.45 -0.74
N ARG A 132 -0.36 -18.48 -0.39
CA ARG A 132 -0.78 -19.88 -0.54
C ARG A 132 -2.02 -20.21 0.28
N SER A 133 -2.11 -19.70 1.51
CA SER A 133 -3.27 -19.93 2.38
C SER A 133 -4.52 -19.24 1.82
N PHE A 134 -4.36 -18.02 1.31
CA PHE A 134 -5.41 -17.27 0.63
C PHE A 134 -5.96 -18.01 -0.59
N LEU A 135 -5.09 -18.46 -1.51
CA LEU A 135 -5.51 -19.21 -2.69
C LEU A 135 -6.20 -20.55 -2.35
N ALA A 136 -5.78 -21.20 -1.28
CA ALA A 136 -6.40 -22.44 -0.81
C ALA A 136 -7.70 -22.22 -0.02
N GLY A 137 -8.07 -20.98 0.30
CA GLY A 137 -9.19 -20.68 1.19
C GLY A 137 -9.03 -21.23 2.61
N LYS A 138 -7.78 -21.40 3.07
CA LYS A 138 -7.45 -21.98 4.39
C LYS A 138 -7.04 -20.91 5.38
N GLU A 139 -7.43 -21.09 6.63
CA GLU A 139 -6.99 -20.24 7.74
C GLU A 139 -5.49 -20.39 8.00
N LEU A 140 -4.85 -19.33 8.48
CA LEU A 140 -3.42 -19.35 8.82
C LEU A 140 -3.18 -20.26 10.03
N LEU A 141 -2.09 -21.02 9.97
CA LEU A 141 -1.75 -22.06 10.94
C LEU A 141 -1.64 -21.49 12.36
N LYS A 142 -2.41 -22.11 13.27
CA LYS A 142 -2.21 -22.05 14.72
C LYS A 142 -1.10 -23.04 15.08
N SER A 143 -0.37 -22.78 16.17
CA SER A 143 0.73 -23.64 16.65
C SER A 143 0.38 -25.13 16.65
#